data_AF-A0A2K8MET4-F1
#
_entry.id   AF-A0A2K8MET4-F1
#
_cell.length_a   1.000
_cell.length_b   1.000
_cell.length_c   1.000
_cell.angle_alpha   90.00
_cell.angle_beta   90.00
_cell.angle_gamma   90.00
#
_symmetry.space_group_name_H-M   'P 1'
#
loop_
_entity.id
_entity.type
_entity.pdbx_description
1 polymer ?
#
loop_
_entity_poly.entity_id
_entity_poly.type
_entity_poly.pdbx_seq_one_letter_code
_entity_poly.pdbx_strand_id
1 'polypeptide(L)'
;MFTLQIVEVPMAGFVKRLYSPLLFDCLFALSGALGVVGVVLDVSRAYPAIAPAAQPLTKGAALVGAIVAAGLVAIVTTRFDQKHADDFVFHTLTKSAFIAMFTLLFALALWQMLFAARLGGVSSYATIGVLVASWSLAYFYTRVRGTGS
;
A
#
# COMPACT_ATOMS: atom_id res chain seq x y z
N MET A 1 -28.55 -12.36 -29.02
CA MET A 1 -27.46 -13.03 -28.30
C MET A 1 -26.15 -12.50 -28.89
N PHE A 2 -25.55 -11.48 -28.27
CA PHE A 2 -24.32 -10.86 -28.78
C PHE A 2 -23.12 -11.62 -28.21
N THR A 3 -22.46 -12.41 -29.04
CA THR A 3 -21.18 -13.05 -28.70
C THR A 3 -20.10 -11.99 -28.80
N LEU A 4 -19.72 -11.38 -27.67
CA LEU A 4 -18.53 -10.54 -27.59
C LEU A 4 -17.32 -11.43 -27.88
N GLN A 5 -16.77 -11.34 -29.10
CA GLN A 5 -15.45 -11.87 -29.38
C GLN A 5 -14.45 -11.09 -28.53
N ILE A 6 -13.96 -11.71 -27.47
CA ILE A 6 -12.83 -11.21 -26.70
C ILE A 6 -11.63 -11.32 -27.64
N VAL A 7 -11.25 -10.19 -28.24
CA VAL A 7 -10.01 -10.10 -29.01
C VAL A 7 -8.87 -10.31 -28.01
N GLU A 8 -8.25 -11.48 -28.04
CA GLU A 8 -7.01 -11.73 -27.31
C GLU A 8 -5.92 -10.83 -27.91
N VAL A 9 -5.68 -9.70 -27.26
CA VAL A 9 -4.56 -8.84 -27.62
C VAL A 9 -3.29 -9.57 -27.18
N PRO A 10 -2.38 -9.95 -28.10
CA PRO A 10 -1.16 -10.64 -27.73
C PRO A 10 -0.35 -9.76 -26.77
N MET A 11 -0.19 -10.22 -25.52
CA MET A 11 0.64 -9.53 -24.54
C MET A 11 2.09 -9.58 -24.99
N ALA A 12 2.71 -8.41 -25.14
CA ALA A 12 4.15 -8.32 -25.28
C ALA A 12 4.82 -9.03 -24.09
N GLY A 13 5.87 -9.83 -24.35
CA GLY A 13 6.49 -10.70 -23.33
C GLY A 13 6.95 -9.98 -22.07
N PHE A 14 7.20 -8.67 -22.13
CA PHE A 14 7.51 -7.83 -20.97
C PHE A 14 6.35 -7.71 -19.97
N VAL A 15 5.12 -7.49 -20.44
CA VAL A 15 3.94 -7.32 -19.57
C VAL A 15 3.62 -8.63 -18.87
N LYS A 16 3.74 -9.76 -19.57
CA LYS A 16 3.54 -11.09 -18.98
C LYS A 16 4.52 -11.38 -17.85
N ARG A 17 5.77 -10.93 -17.98
CA ARG A 17 6.76 -11.04 -16.90
C ARG A 17 6.38 -10.17 -15.72
N LEU A 18 5.90 -8.94 -15.95
CA LEU A 18 5.49 -8.00 -14.90
C LEU A 18 4.41 -8.58 -13.98
N TYR A 19 3.45 -9.33 -14.53
CA TYR A 19 2.38 -9.99 -13.77
C TYR A 19 2.77 -11.37 -13.20
N SER A 20 4.06 -11.72 -13.17
CA SER A 20 4.50 -12.98 -12.58
C SER A 20 4.25 -13.00 -11.06
N PRO A 21 3.65 -14.06 -10.52
CA PRO A 21 3.45 -14.21 -9.08
C PRO A 21 4.75 -14.09 -8.28
N LEU A 22 5.89 -14.53 -8.84
CA LEU A 22 7.21 -14.43 -8.20
C LEU A 22 7.72 -12.99 -8.11
N LEU A 23 7.43 -12.14 -9.10
CA LEU A 23 7.82 -10.73 -9.02
C LEU A 23 7.07 -10.02 -7.91
N PHE A 24 5.77 -10.28 -7.75
CA PHE A 24 5.02 -9.75 -6.62
C PHE A 24 5.58 -10.22 -5.29
N ASP A 25 5.92 -11.51 -5.15
CA ASP A 25 6.55 -12.04 -3.93
C ASP A 25 7.87 -11.30 -3.61
N CYS A 26 8.74 -11.13 -4.61
CA CYS A 26 9.99 -10.40 -4.44
C CYS A 26 9.76 -8.93 -4.07
N LEU A 27 8.79 -8.26 -4.72
CA LEU A 27 8.45 -6.87 -4.44
C LEU A 27 7.94 -6.68 -3.02
N PHE A 28 7.03 -7.54 -2.56
CA PHE A 28 6.50 -7.48 -1.20
C PHE A 28 7.53 -7.91 -0.15
N ALA A 29 8.38 -8.90 -0.42
CA ALA A 29 9.47 -9.25 0.48
C ALA A 29 10.44 -8.08 0.67
N LEU A 30 10.89 -7.46 -0.44
CA LEU A 30 11.80 -6.32 -0.40
C LEU A 30 11.14 -5.10 0.26
N SER A 31 9.91 -4.77 -0.12
CA SER A 31 9.18 -3.64 0.44
C SER A 31 8.94 -3.84 1.94
N GLY A 32 8.54 -5.05 2.36
CA GLY A 32 8.36 -5.39 3.76
C GLY A 32 9.64 -5.26 4.57
N ALA A 33 10.76 -5.77 4.07
CA ALA A 33 12.07 -5.61 4.70
C ALA A 33 12.45 -4.13 4.84
N LEU A 34 12.28 -3.33 3.79
CA LEU A 34 12.53 -1.89 3.82
C LEU A 34 11.58 -1.15 4.78
N GLY A 35 10.31 -1.57 4.85
CA GLY A 35 9.32 -1.02 5.78
C GLY A 35 9.73 -1.26 7.23
N VAL A 36 10.15 -2.49 7.57
CA VAL A 36 10.67 -2.83 8.91
C VAL A 36 11.92 -2.03 9.23
N VAL A 37 12.89 -1.96 8.31
CA VAL A 37 14.10 -1.14 8.49
C VAL A 37 13.73 0.33 8.73
N GLY A 38 12.79 0.88 7.95
CA GLY A 38 12.31 2.25 8.12
C GLY A 38 11.68 2.49 9.49
N VAL A 39 10.89 1.54 10.01
CA VAL A 39 10.34 1.62 11.38
C VAL A 39 11.47 1.57 12.41
N VAL A 40 12.37 0.60 12.33
CA VAL A 40 13.46 0.42 13.31
C VAL A 40 14.37 1.65 13.38
N LEU A 41 14.69 2.27 12.24
CA LEU A 41 15.56 3.44 12.18
C LEU A 41 14.90 4.72 12.70
N ASP A 42 13.57 4.78 12.73
CA ASP A 42 12.84 6.02 13.05
C ASP A 42 12.02 5.94 14.35
N VAL A 43 11.79 4.75 14.91
CA VAL A 43 11.01 4.53 16.15
C VAL A 43 11.62 5.23 17.37
N SER A 44 12.94 5.44 17.37
CA SER A 44 13.63 6.13 18.46
C SER A 44 13.52 7.66 18.40
N ARG A 45 12.89 8.22 17.35
CA ARG A 45 12.75 9.65 17.17
C ARG A 45 11.36 10.09 17.62
N ALA A 46 11.29 10.73 18.79
CA ALA A 46 10.07 11.40 19.23
C ALA A 46 9.86 12.66 18.37
N TYR A 47 8.76 12.70 17.62
CA TYR A 47 8.44 13.85 16.77
C TYR A 47 7.66 14.91 17.56
N PRO A 48 8.12 16.18 17.57
CA PRO A 48 7.44 17.26 18.28
C PRO A 48 6.13 17.65 17.60
N ALA A 49 5.28 18.39 18.33
CA ALA A 49 4.05 18.95 17.81
C ALA A 49 4.32 19.84 16.57
N ILE A 50 3.50 19.66 15.53
CA ILE A 50 3.70 20.29 14.22
C ILE A 50 3.45 21.80 14.33
N ALA A 51 4.47 22.61 14.02
CA ALA A 51 4.31 24.06 13.89
C ALA A 51 3.36 24.41 12.73
N PRO A 52 2.57 25.50 12.82
CA PRO A 52 1.70 25.93 11.73
C PRO A 52 2.48 26.08 10.41
N ALA A 53 1.89 25.61 9.31
CA ALA A 53 2.55 25.70 8.01
C ALA A 53 2.69 27.18 7.58
N ALA A 54 3.88 27.58 7.15
CA ALA A 54 4.14 28.94 6.67
C ALA A 54 3.26 29.34 5.46
N GLN A 55 2.85 28.35 4.65
CA GLN A 55 1.98 28.54 3.48
C GLN A 55 0.91 27.44 3.44
N PRO A 56 -0.18 27.56 4.22
CA PRO A 56 -1.17 26.49 4.37
C PRO A 56 -1.92 26.19 3.07
N LEU A 57 -2.25 27.23 2.28
CA LEU A 57 -2.98 27.07 1.01
C LEU A 57 -2.15 26.32 -0.04
N THR A 58 -0.90 26.71 -0.25
CA THR A 58 0.01 26.03 -1.20
C THR A 58 0.21 24.57 -0.82
N LYS A 59 0.45 24.29 0.47
CA LYS A 59 0.62 22.93 0.98
C LYS A 59 -0.66 22.10 0.81
N GLY A 60 -1.82 22.70 1.09
CA GLY A 60 -3.12 22.06 0.89
C GLY A 60 -3.39 21.73 -0.58
N ALA A 61 -3.17 22.68 -1.48
CA ALA A 61 -3.34 22.49 -2.93
C ALA A 61 -2.41 21.38 -3.47
N ALA A 62 -1.14 21.37 -3.03
CA ALA A 62 -0.20 20.32 -3.40
C ALA A 62 -0.65 18.93 -2.94
N LEU A 63 -1.18 18.82 -1.71
CA LEU A 63 -1.68 17.56 -1.18
C LEU A 63 -2.92 17.07 -1.95
N VAL A 64 -3.88 17.95 -2.22
CA VAL A 64 -5.06 17.62 -3.03
C VAL A 64 -4.64 17.18 -4.44
N GLY A 65 -3.71 17.90 -5.07
CA GLY A 65 -3.17 17.53 -6.37
C GLY A 65 -2.51 16.15 -6.36
N ALA A 66 -1.72 15.83 -5.33
CA ALA A 66 -1.09 14.52 -5.17
C ALA A 66 -2.13 13.39 -4.99
N ILE A 67 -3.19 13.63 -4.21
CA ILE A 67 -4.29 12.67 -4.04
C ILE A 67 -4.99 12.39 -5.37
N VAL A 68 -5.34 13.45 -6.11
CA VAL A 68 -6.00 13.31 -7.42
C VAL A 68 -5.10 12.57 -8.40
N ALA A 69 -3.82 12.96 -8.48
CA ALA A 69 -2.87 12.30 -9.38
C ALA A 69 -2.68 10.83 -9.03
N ALA A 70 -2.48 10.49 -7.75
CA ALA A 70 -2.34 9.11 -7.29
C ALA A 70 -3.62 8.30 -7.54
N GLY A 71 -4.80 8.90 -7.32
CA GLY A 71 -6.09 8.27 -7.61
C GLY A 71 -6.28 7.97 -9.10
N LEU A 72 -5.94 8.92 -9.98
CA LEU A 72 -6.00 8.71 -11.42
C LEU A 72 -5.05 7.59 -11.88
N VAL A 73 -3.82 7.58 -11.36
CA VAL A 73 -2.87 6.49 -11.62
C VAL A 73 -3.45 5.16 -11.15
N ALA A 74 -3.97 5.09 -9.93
CA ALA A 74 -4.58 3.86 -9.39
C ALA A 74 -5.78 3.38 -10.22
N ILE A 75 -6.63 4.29 -10.71
CA ILE A 75 -7.76 3.93 -11.59
C ILE A 75 -7.26 3.34 -12.90
N VAL A 76 -6.23 3.95 -13.51
CA VAL A 76 -5.64 3.48 -14.76
C VAL A 76 -4.97 2.13 -14.56
N THR A 77 -4.16 1.95 -13.51
CA THR A 77 -3.50 0.67 -13.21
C THR A 77 -4.51 -0.42 -12.89
N THR A 78 -5.58 -0.12 -12.14
CA THR A 78 -6.64 -1.10 -11.84
C THR A 78 -7.29 -1.63 -13.13
N ARG A 79 -7.47 -0.80 -14.16
CA ARG A 79 -7.98 -1.27 -15.46
C ARG A 79 -7.01 -2.21 -16.18
N PHE A 80 -5.71 -2.01 -15.99
CA PHE A 80 -4.70 -2.94 -16.50
C PHE A 80 -4.66 -4.23 -15.69
N ASP A 81 -4.77 -4.14 -14.36
CA ASP A 81 -4.81 -5.29 -13.46
C ASP A 81 -6.02 -6.18 -13.79
N GLN A 82 -7.21 -5.60 -13.95
CA GLN A 82 -8.43 -6.35 -14.32
C GLN A 82 -8.34 -7.07 -15.67
N LYS A 83 -7.44 -6.63 -16.57
CA LYS A 83 -7.28 -7.24 -17.90
C LYS A 83 -6.20 -8.33 -17.94
N HIS A 84 -5.24 -8.30 -17.03
CA HIS A 84 -4.01 -9.11 -17.16
C HIS A 84 -3.59 -9.83 -15.88
N ALA A 85 -4.05 -9.40 -14.71
CA ALA A 85 -3.79 -10.12 -13.48
C ALA A 85 -4.71 -11.33 -13.39
N ASP A 86 -4.17 -12.46 -12.92
CA ASP A 86 -5.02 -13.57 -12.50
C ASP A 86 -5.94 -13.09 -11.36
N ASP A 87 -7.22 -13.48 -11.40
CA ASP A 87 -8.22 -13.13 -10.38
C ASP A 87 -7.71 -13.41 -8.96
N PHE A 88 -6.96 -14.49 -8.79
CA PHE A 88 -6.29 -14.84 -7.54
C PHE A 88 -5.33 -13.74 -7.05
N VAL A 89 -4.46 -13.24 -7.92
CA VAL A 89 -3.48 -12.19 -7.58
C VAL A 89 -4.21 -10.89 -7.26
N PHE A 90 -5.21 -10.52 -8.05
CA PHE A 90 -6.02 -9.32 -7.81
C PHE A 90 -6.74 -9.36 -6.46
N HIS A 91 -7.40 -10.49 -6.14
CA HIS A 91 -8.05 -10.68 -4.84
C HIS A 91 -7.05 -10.68 -3.67
N THR A 92 -5.87 -11.27 -3.86
CA THR A 92 -4.80 -11.29 -2.85
C THR A 92 -4.29 -9.88 -2.55
N LEU A 93 -4.02 -9.08 -3.59
CA LEU A 93 -3.58 -7.69 -3.47
C LEU A 93 -4.63 -6.82 -2.79
N THR A 94 -5.89 -6.94 -3.22
CA THR A 94 -6.99 -6.14 -2.66
C THR A 94 -7.23 -6.48 -1.20
N LYS A 95 -7.36 -7.77 -0.84
CA LYS A 95 -7.58 -8.21 0.53
C LYS A 95 -6.43 -7.80 1.46
N SER A 96 -5.18 -7.96 1.01
CA SER A 96 -4.02 -7.58 1.81
C SER A 96 -3.93 -6.06 2.04
N ALA A 97 -4.24 -5.25 1.03
CA ALA A 97 -4.27 -3.79 1.18
C ALA A 97 -5.31 -3.34 2.22
N PHE A 98 -6.50 -3.94 2.22
CA PHE A 98 -7.52 -3.67 3.25
C PHE A 98 -7.07 -4.03 4.66
N ILE A 99 -6.47 -5.23 4.83
CA ILE A 99 -5.93 -5.66 6.13
C ILE A 99 -4.85 -4.70 6.61
N ALA A 100 -3.95 -4.27 5.72
CA ALA A 100 -2.87 -3.33 6.03
C ALA A 100 -3.42 -1.97 6.49
N MET A 101 -4.40 -1.43 5.75
CA MET A 101 -5.00 -0.15 6.07
C MET A 101 -5.72 -0.18 7.43
N PHE A 102 -6.46 -1.26 7.72
CA PHE A 102 -7.09 -1.44 9.03
C PHE A 102 -6.04 -1.56 10.15
N THR A 103 -4.99 -2.34 9.92
CA THR A 103 -3.88 -2.53 10.87
C THR A 103 -3.19 -1.19 11.17
N LEU A 104 -2.92 -0.37 10.15
CA LEU A 104 -2.33 0.95 10.32
C LEU A 104 -3.21 1.86 11.17
N LEU A 105 -4.49 2.00 10.80
CA LEU A 105 -5.42 2.87 11.52
C LEU A 105 -5.57 2.46 12.98
N PHE A 106 -5.69 1.16 13.23
CA PHE A 106 -5.82 0.61 14.57
C PHE A 106 -4.53 0.79 15.38
N ALA A 107 -3.35 0.53 14.79
CA ALA A 107 -2.07 0.73 15.45
C ALA A 107 -1.83 2.21 15.83
N LEU A 108 -2.15 3.14 14.93
CA LEU A 108 -2.05 4.58 15.22
C LEU A 108 -3.04 5.02 16.30
N ALA A 109 -4.28 4.52 16.26
CA ALA A 109 -5.28 4.83 17.28
C ALA A 109 -4.85 4.31 18.67
N LEU A 110 -4.36 3.07 18.75
CA LEU A 110 -3.81 2.51 19.98
C LEU A 110 -2.59 3.30 20.46
N TRP A 111 -1.70 3.71 19.56
CA TRP A 111 -0.56 4.54 19.91
C TRP A 111 -0.99 5.85 20.56
N GLN A 112 -1.93 6.56 19.93
CA GLN A 112 -2.44 7.82 20.45
C GLN A 112 -3.13 7.66 21.80
N MET A 113 -3.89 6.57 21.99
CA MET A 113 -4.62 6.33 23.23
C MET A 113 -3.73 5.90 24.39
N LEU A 114 -2.71 5.06 24.13
CA LEU A 114 -1.97 4.37 25.20
C LEU A 114 -0.56 4.94 25.43
N PHE A 115 0.08 5.47 24.39
CA PHE A 115 1.53 5.72 24.41
C PHE A 115 1.90 7.18 24.13
N ALA A 116 1.11 7.92 23.35
CA ALA A 116 1.50 9.25 22.87
C ALA A 116 1.81 10.25 23.99
N ALA A 117 1.11 10.17 25.13
CA ALA A 117 1.35 11.05 26.27
C ALA A 117 2.72 10.84 26.94
N ARG A 118 3.32 9.64 26.83
CA ARG A 118 4.59 9.28 27.48
C ARG A 118 5.76 9.15 26.50
N LEU A 119 5.49 8.70 25.28
CA LEU A 119 6.49 8.37 24.27
C LEU A 119 6.49 9.34 23.07
N GLY A 120 5.55 10.29 23.03
CA GLY A 120 5.42 11.25 21.93
C GLY A 120 4.67 10.70 20.71
N GLY A 121 4.56 11.53 19.67
CA GLY A 121 3.89 11.17 18.43
C GLY A 121 4.72 10.25 17.53
N VAL A 122 4.05 9.49 16.67
CA VAL A 122 4.69 8.70 15.62
C VAL A 122 5.01 9.59 14.43
N SER A 123 6.21 9.46 13.87
CA SER A 123 6.61 10.18 12.68
C SER A 123 5.85 9.73 11.42
N SER A 124 5.83 10.56 10.39
CA SER A 124 5.33 10.16 9.07
C SER A 124 6.15 9.02 8.46
N TYR A 125 7.46 8.96 8.69
CA TYR A 125 8.33 7.91 8.15
C TYR A 125 8.06 6.54 8.80
N ALA A 126 7.93 6.51 10.12
CA ALA A 126 7.52 5.32 10.86
C ALA A 126 6.11 4.89 10.47
N THR A 127 5.19 5.84 10.26
CA THR A 127 3.82 5.56 9.78
C THR A 127 3.84 4.86 8.41
N ILE A 128 4.64 5.37 7.46
CA ILE A 128 4.83 4.75 6.15
C ILE A 128 5.47 3.36 6.30
N GLY A 129 6.49 3.24 7.15
CA GLY A 129 7.13 1.96 7.43
C GLY A 129 6.16 0.90 7.96
N VAL A 130 5.28 1.28 8.91
CA VAL A 130 4.22 0.41 9.44
C VAL A 130 3.23 0.03 8.34
N LEU A 131 2.83 0.96 7.48
CA LEU A 131 1.94 0.66 6.36
C LEU A 131 2.56 -0.37 5.41
N VAL A 132 3.79 -0.14 4.97
CA VAL A 132 4.47 -1.02 4.01
C VAL A 132 4.76 -2.41 4.61
N ALA A 133 5.22 -2.44 5.87
CA ALA A 133 5.48 -3.70 6.58
C ALA A 133 4.18 -4.49 6.81
N SER A 134 3.10 -3.82 7.24
CA SER A 134 1.81 -4.48 7.47
C SER A 134 1.18 -4.95 6.16
N TRP A 135 1.32 -4.21 5.06
CA TRP A 135 0.85 -4.64 3.74
C TRP A 135 1.60 -5.86 3.23
N SER A 136 2.92 -5.88 3.40
CA SER A 136 3.75 -7.02 3.00
C SER A 136 3.43 -8.27 3.82
N LEU A 137 3.26 -8.12 5.14
CA LEU A 137 2.84 -9.22 6.00
C LEU A 137 1.45 -9.74 5.64
N ALA A 138 0.48 -8.83 5.43
CA ALA A 138 -0.87 -9.18 5.03
C ALA A 138 -0.91 -9.88 3.67
N TYR A 139 -0.06 -9.47 2.73
CA TYR A 139 0.09 -10.09 1.42
C TYR A 139 0.54 -11.55 1.53
N PHE A 140 1.61 -11.84 2.28
CA PHE A 140 2.06 -13.22 2.46
C PHE A 140 1.04 -14.06 3.23
N TYR A 141 0.36 -13.48 4.22
CA TYR A 141 -0.70 -14.16 4.95
C TYR A 141 -1.87 -14.55 4.03
N THR A 142 -2.38 -13.62 3.21
CA THR A 142 -3.49 -13.91 2.28
C THR A 142 -3.06 -14.88 1.18
N ARG A 143 -1.79 -14.85 0.78
CA ARG A 143 -1.23 -15.77 -0.21
C ARG A 143 -1.07 -17.20 0.31
N VAL A 144 -0.58 -17.38 1.53
CA VAL A 144 -0.43 -18.71 2.17
C VAL A 144 -1.79 -19.35 2.47
N ARG A 145 -2.77 -18.56 2.91
CA ARG A 145 -4.12 -19.07 3.20
C ARG A 145 -4.92 -19.41 1.94
N GLY A 146 -4.51 -18.91 0.78
CA GLY A 146 -5.31 -18.92 -0.44
C GLY A 146 -6.53 -17.99 -0.36
N THR A 147 -7.21 -17.77 -1.48
CA THR A 147 -8.35 -16.83 -1.52
C THR A 147 -9.63 -17.39 -0.91
N GLY A 148 -9.68 -18.68 -0.55
CA GLY A 148 -10.82 -19.35 0.11
C GLY A 148 -12.13 -19.29 -0.68
N SER A 149 -12.07 -18.87 -1.94
CA SER A 149 -13.15 -18.67 -2.91
C SER A 149 -13.10 -19.75 -3.95
#